data_AF-A0A075FWI7-F1
#
_entry.id   AF-A0A075FWI7-F1
#
_cell.length_a   1.000
_cell.length_b   1.000
_cell.length_c   1.000
_cell.angle_alpha   90.00
_cell.angle_beta   90.00
_cell.angle_gamma   90.00
#
_symmetry.space_group_name_H-M   'P 1'
#
loop_
_entity.id
_entity.type
_entity.pdbx_description
1 polymer ?
#
loop_
_entity_poly.entity_id
_entity_poly.type
_entity_poly.pdbx_seq_one_letter_code
_entity_poly.pdbx_strand_id
1 'polypeptide(L)' 'MNMMKNLRFVLALGGIAHRQIIHCIGEKQSKFKFGHKNMHKIKNRKWKLVNSYHPSRYNINTGRLTYDMFLEVIQKLGN' A
#
# COMPACT_ATOMS: atom_id res chain seq x y z
N MET A 1 25.13 -0.28 -1.00
CA MET A 1 24.18 0.74 -1.52
C MET A 1 23.08 0.97 -0.50
N ASN A 2 22.93 2.19 0.04
CA ASN A 2 21.78 2.59 0.85
C ASN A 2 20.87 3.50 0.00
N MET A 3 19.88 2.91 -0.67
CA MET A 3 18.86 3.64 -1.43
C MET A 3 17.69 4.04 -0.53
N MET A 4 16.99 5.13 -0.87
CA MET A 4 15.79 5.61 -0.17
C MET A 4 15.97 5.76 1.35
N LYS A 5 17.03 6.48 1.78
CA LYS A 5 17.39 6.66 3.20
C LYS A 5 16.27 7.23 4.09
N ASN A 6 15.35 7.97 3.49
CA ASN A 6 14.21 8.61 4.17
C ASN A 6 12.88 7.89 3.91
N LEU A 7 12.89 6.61 3.52
CA LEU A 7 11.67 5.86 3.25
C LEU A 7 10.82 5.71 4.53
N ARG A 8 9.66 6.37 4.54
CA ARG A 8 8.67 6.30 5.63
C ARG A 8 7.49 5.39 5.29
N PHE A 9 7.09 5.34 4.02
CA PHE A 9 5.93 4.60 3.57
C PHE A 9 6.19 3.94 2.21
N VAL A 10 5.55 2.79 2.00
CA VAL A 10 5.42 2.14 0.69
C VAL A 10 3.94 2.00 0.41
N LEU A 11 3.46 2.57 -0.69
CA LEU A 11 2.06 2.48 -1.11
C LEU A 11 1.90 1.36 -2.15
N ALA A 12 1.17 0.30 -1.80
CA ALA A 12 0.78 -0.77 -2.70
C ALA A 12 -0.53 -0.42 -3.42
N LEU A 13 -0.45 -0.30 -4.75
CA LEU A 13 -1.61 -0.09 -5.61
C LEU A 13 -2.16 -1.44 -6.09
N GLY A 14 -3.18 -1.93 -5.40
CA GLY A 14 -3.83 -3.21 -5.70
C GLY A 14 -3.19 -4.42 -5.01
N GLY A 15 -3.93 -5.53 -5.04
CA GLY A 15 -3.54 -6.76 -4.35
C GLY A 15 -2.28 -7.42 -4.90
N ILE A 16 -1.99 -7.27 -6.19
CA ILE A 16 -0.77 -7.83 -6.80
C ILE A 16 0.47 -7.13 -6.25
N ALA A 17 0.51 -5.80 -6.26
CA ALA A 17 1.61 -5.02 -5.70
C ALA A 17 1.83 -5.35 -4.22
N HIS A 18 0.73 -5.42 -3.45
CA HIS A 18 0.79 -5.80 -2.03
C HIS A 18 1.42 -7.19 -1.83
N ARG A 19 0.95 -8.21 -2.56
CA ARG A 19 1.50 -9.56 -2.45
C ARG A 19 2.98 -9.61 -2.79
N GLN A 20 3.41 -8.92 -3.84
CA GLN A 20 4.81 -8.90 -4.23
C GLN A 20 5.69 -8.22 -3.19
N ILE A 21 5.25 -7.10 -2.61
CA ILE A 21 6.02 -6.46 -1.52
C ILE A 21 6.18 -7.41 -0.33
N ILE A 22 5.10 -8.05 0.12
CA ILE A 22 5.13 -9.01 1.23
C ILE A 22 6.06 -10.19 0.91
N HIS A 23 6.06 -10.67 -0.33
CA HIS A 23 6.97 -11.73 -0.80
C HIS A 23 8.43 -11.27 -0.77
N CYS A 24 8.76 -10.13 -1.38
CA CYS A 24 10.13 -9.60 -1.46
C CYS A 24 10.77 -9.33 -0.08
N ILE A 25 9.96 -9.04 0.94
CA ILE A 25 10.44 -8.80 2.30
C ILE A 25 10.49 -10.06 3.18
N GLY A 26 10.12 -11.23 2.64
CA GLY A 26 10.17 -12.52 3.34
C GLY A 26 9.03 -12.76 4.34
N GLU A 27 7.91 -12.05 4.20
CA GLU A 27 6.77 -12.14 5.12
C GLU A 27 5.64 -13.04 4.58
N LYS A 28 4.74 -13.46 5.48
CA LYS A 28 3.58 -14.31 5.12
C LYS A 28 2.36 -13.47 4.78
N GLN A 29 1.73 -13.75 3.63
CA GLN A 29 0.48 -13.07 3.19
C GLN A 29 -0.64 -13.13 4.23
N SER A 30 -0.76 -14.25 4.97
CA SER A 30 -1.80 -14.42 6.00
C SER A 30 -1.69 -13.42 7.15
N LYS A 31 -0.50 -12.87 7.42
CA LYS A 31 -0.27 -11.86 8.47
C LYS A 31 -0.63 -10.44 8.02
N PHE A 32 -0.64 -10.20 6.70
CA PHE A 32 -0.79 -8.87 6.12
C PHE A 32 -1.92 -8.92 5.10
N LYS A 33 -3.17 -8.79 5.57
CA LYS A 33 -4.33 -8.83 4.65
C LYS A 33 -4.40 -7.55 3.82
N PHE A 34 -4.57 -7.70 2.50
CA PHE A 34 -4.85 -6.59 1.61
C PHE A 34 -6.24 -6.00 1.86
N GLY A 35 -6.35 -4.68 1.76
CA GLY A 35 -7.60 -3.93 1.87
C GLY A 35 -7.33 -2.45 1.61
N HIS A 36 -8.23 -1.75 0.94
CA HIS A 36 -8.05 -0.31 0.69
C HIS A 36 -8.00 0.44 2.04
N LYS A 37 -7.08 1.42 2.15
CA LYS A 37 -6.74 2.15 3.38
C LYS A 37 -6.07 1.33 4.49
N ASN A 38 -5.83 0.02 4.30
CA ASN A 38 -5.09 -0.76 5.30
C ASN A 38 -3.64 -0.29 5.39
N MET A 39 -3.13 -0.22 6.61
CA MET A 39 -1.75 0.10 6.92
C MET A 39 -1.15 -1.02 7.77
N HIS A 40 0.05 -1.47 7.39
CA HIS A 40 0.77 -2.53 8.05
C HIS A 40 2.10 -2.03 8.58
N LYS A 41 2.35 -2.28 9.86
CA LYS A 41 3.69 -2.16 10.45
C LYS A 41 4.42 -3.47 10.21
N ILE A 42 5.58 -3.42 9.57
CA ILE A 42 6.39 -4.61 9.31
C ILE A 42 7.53 -4.65 10.33
N LYS A 43 7.71 -5.78 11.00
CA LYS A 43 8.75 -5.96 12.01
C LYS A 43 10.12 -5.70 11.37
N ASN A 44 11.01 -5.02 12.10
CA ASN A 44 12.37 -4.70 11.65
C ASN A 44 12.47 -3.83 10.39
N ARG A 45 11.38 -3.16 9.97
CA ARG A 45 11.39 -2.16 8.88
C ARG A 45 11.04 -0.79 9.45
N LYS A 46 11.74 0.26 8.99
CA LYS A 46 11.50 1.65 9.40
C LYS A 46 10.31 2.29 8.69
N TRP A 47 9.81 1.66 7.63
CA TRP A 47 8.69 2.13 6.82
C TRP A 47 7.43 1.30 7.07
N LYS A 48 6.27 1.88 6.76
CA LYS A 48 4.97 1.20 6.83
C LYS A 48 4.45 0.87 5.43
N LEU A 49 3.82 -0.29 5.26
CA LEU A 49 3.12 -0.64 4.02
C LEU A 49 1.70 -0.11 4.07
N VAL A 50 1.29 0.66 3.08
CA VAL A 50 -0.07 1.20 2.96
C VAL A 50 -0.70 0.64 1.70
N ASN A 51 -1.97 0.30 1.74
CA ASN A 51 -2.69 -0.30 0.63
C ASN A 51 -3.74 0.66 0.09
N SER A 52 -3.84 0.69 -1.24
CA SER A 52 -5.01 1.21 -1.93
C SER A 52 -5.49 0.21 -2.97
N TYR A 53 -6.77 0.27 -3.34
CA TYR A 53 -7.16 -0.29 -4.63
C TYR A 53 -6.36 0.37 -5.76
N HIS A 54 -6.13 -0.40 -6.82
CA HIS A 54 -5.39 0.10 -7.97
C HIS A 54 -6.23 1.16 -8.71
N PRO A 55 -5.67 2.32 -9.10
CA PRO A 55 -6.39 3.33 -9.86
C PRO A 55 -6.51 2.94 -11.35
N SER A 56 -7.01 1.74 -11.63
CA SER A 56 -7.32 1.30 -13.00
C SER A 56 -8.61 1.93 -13.48
N ARG A 57 -8.76 2.07 -14.80
CA ARG A 57 -10.02 2.51 -15.43
C ARG A 57 -11.22 1.72 -14.92
N TYR A 58 -11.10 0.40 -14.82
CA TYR A 58 -12.18 -0.44 -14.30
C TYR A 58 -12.59 -0.04 -12.88
N ASN A 59 -11.65 0.13 -11.94
CA ASN A 59 -11.99 0.48 -10.56
C ASN A 59 -12.58 1.88 -10.43
N ILE A 60 -12.13 2.84 -11.24
CA ILE A 60 -12.63 4.21 -11.26
C ILE A 60 -14.03 4.25 -11.88
N ASN A 61 -14.19 3.66 -13.07
CA ASN A 61 -15.47 3.70 -13.81
C ASN A 61 -16.59 2.94 -13.09
N THR A 62 -16.26 1.89 -12.33
CA THR A 62 -17.25 1.12 -11.54
C THR A 62 -17.50 1.72 -10.15
N GLY A 63 -16.82 2.80 -9.77
CA GLY A 63 -16.92 3.39 -8.44
C GLY A 63 -16.26 2.58 -7.31
N ARG A 64 -15.58 1.47 -7.64
CA ARG A 64 -14.82 0.66 -6.67
C ARG A 64 -13.68 1.46 -6.02
N LEU A 65 -13.17 2.47 -6.71
CA LEU A 65 -12.25 3.48 -6.16
C LEU A 65 -12.68 4.86 -6.66
N THR A 66 -13.08 5.74 -5.76
CA THR A 66 -13.35 7.15 -6.08
C THR A 66 -12.10 8.02 -5.88
N TYR A 67 -12.14 9.24 -6.41
CA TYR A 67 -11.08 10.24 -6.19
C TYR A 67 -10.89 10.51 -4.69
N ASP A 68 -11.97 10.78 -3.96
CA ASP A 68 -11.92 11.09 -2.52
C ASP A 68 -11.33 9.93 -1.71
N MET A 69 -11.73 8.69 -2.01
CA MET A 69 -11.15 7.50 -1.40
C MET A 69 -9.64 7.41 -1.61
N PHE A 70 -9.17 7.73 -2.82
CA PHE A 70 -7.73 7.74 -3.12
C PHE A 70 -7.03 8.90 -2.41
N LEU A 71 -7.62 10.10 -2.43
CA LEU A 71 -7.09 11.29 -1.78
C LEU A 71 -6.92 11.08 -0.27
N GLU A 72 -7.87 10.43 0.41
CA GLU A 72 -7.76 10.03 1.81
C GLU A 72 -6.51 9.17 2.09
N VAL A 73 -6.15 8.27 1.16
CA VAL A 73 -4.92 7.46 1.29
C VAL A 73 -3.70 8.36 1.17
N ILE A 74 -3.66 9.26 0.18
CA ILE A 74 -2.53 10.16 -0.06
C ILE A 74 -2.32 11.12 1.12
N GLN A 75 -3.39 11.72 1.66
CA GLN A 75 -3.31 12.62 2.81
C GLN A 75 -2.70 11.93 4.05
N LYS A 76 -2.97 10.64 4.25
CA LYS A 76 -2.35 9.85 5.35
C LYS A 76 -0.84 9.65 5.18
N LEU A 77 -0.29 9.80 3.99
CA LEU A 77 1.15 9.65 3.71
C LEU A 77 1.93 10.97 3.88
N GLY A 78 1.25 12.12 3.82
CA GLY A 78 1.85 13.45 3.88
C GLY A 78 2.21 13.94 5.29
N ASN A 79 1.70 13.27 6.32
CA ASN A 79 1.97 13.56 7.74
C ASN A 79 3.14 12.71 8.27
#